data_AF-A0A937XF04-F1
#
_entry.id   AF-A0A937XF04-F1
#
_cell.length_a   1.000
_cell.length_b   1.000
_cell.length_c   1.000
_cell.angle_alpha   90.00
_cell.angle_beta   90.00
_cell.angle_gamma   90.00
#
_symmetry.space_group_name_H-M   'P 1'
#
loop_
_entity.id
_entity.type
_entity.pdbx_description
1 polymer ?
#
loop_
_entity_poly.entity_id
_entity_poly.type
_entity_poly.pdbx_seq_one_letter_code
_entity_poly.pdbx_strand_id
1 'polypeptide(L)' 'MKIGVCGIACEKCPRMVKGTCPSGDAGCVPKENKFCKIATCAFKKGVRLCFECADFPCETTKEGPIAFGYCQYIRGK' A
#
# COMPACT_ATOMS: atom_id res chain seq x y z
N MET A 1 2.51 2.45 15.28
CA MET A 1 2.83 2.54 13.83
C MET A 1 1.82 1.69 13.07
N LYS A 2 1.10 2.28 12.10
CA LYS A 2 0.04 1.57 11.36
C LYS A 2 0.56 1.22 9.98
N ILE A 3 0.50 -0.05 9.58
CA ILE A 3 0.95 -0.46 8.25
C ILE A 3 -0.27 -0.49 7.32
N GLY A 4 -0.24 0.32 6.26
CA GLY A 4 -1.28 0.28 5.24
C GLY A 4 -1.12 -0.95 4.34
N VAL A 5 -2.18 -1.31 3.62
CA VAL A 5 -2.17 -2.40 2.60
C VAL A 5 -0.98 -2.36 1.63
N CYS A 6 -0.45 -1.17 1.33
CA CYS A 6 0.74 -0.98 0.50
C CYS A 6 2.07 -1.34 1.16
N GLY A 7 2.08 -1.72 2.44
CA GLY A 7 3.27 -2.08 3.21
C GLY A 7 4.02 -0.90 3.85
N ILE A 8 3.61 0.35 3.59
CA ILE A 8 4.21 1.51 4.29
C ILE A 8 3.48 1.85 5.58
N ALA A 9 4.23 2.49 6.48
CA ALA A 9 3.67 3.26 7.58
C ALA A 9 2.63 4.26 7.02
N CYS A 10 1.40 4.21 7.55
CA CYS A 10 0.30 5.09 7.17
C CYS A 10 0.69 6.57 7.33
N GLU A 11 1.56 6.88 8.28
CA GLU A 11 2.12 8.19 8.56
C GLU A 11 2.95 8.76 7.39
N LYS A 12 3.39 7.91 6.45
CA LYS A 12 4.06 8.32 5.20
C LYS A 12 3.11 8.37 4.00
N CYS A 13 1.86 7.92 4.15
CA CYS A 13 0.87 7.94 3.07
C CYS A 13 0.45 9.39 2.76
N PRO A 14 0.49 9.85 1.50
CA PRO A 14 0.13 11.22 1.14
C PRO A 14 -1.29 11.62 1.59
N ARG A 15 -2.25 10.69 1.62
CA ARG A 15 -3.62 10.99 2.08
C ARG A 15 -3.73 11.13 3.59
N MET A 16 -2.99 10.33 4.35
CA MET A 16 -2.95 10.47 5.81
C MET A 16 -2.27 11.77 6.21
N VAL A 17 -1.13 12.10 5.58
CA VAL A 17 -0.43 13.36 5.80
C VAL A 17 -1.32 14.57 5.47
N LYS A 18 -2.16 14.46 4.44
CA LYS A 18 -3.13 15.50 4.06
C LYS A 18 -4.44 15.46 4.86
N GLY A 19 -4.63 14.54 5.79
CA GLY A 19 -5.88 14.38 6.56
C GLY A 19 -7.10 13.93 5.73
N THR A 20 -6.91 13.43 4.52
CA THR A 20 -7.98 13.02 3.58
C THR A 20 -8.14 11.51 3.47
N CYS A 21 -7.52 10.74 4.37
CA CYS A 21 -7.63 9.29 4.36
C CYS A 21 -9.03 8.86 4.83
N PRO A 22 -9.82 8.14 4.02
CA PRO A 22 -11.14 7.69 4.42
C PRO A 22 -11.09 6.60 5.51
N SER A 23 -9.95 5.95 5.67
CA SER A 23 -9.74 4.94 6.72
C SER A 23 -9.30 5.56 8.05
N GLY A 24 -9.00 6.87 8.06
CA GLY A 24 -8.54 7.60 9.24
C GLY A 24 -7.51 6.83 10.06
N ASP A 25 -7.77 6.74 11.36
CA ASP A 25 -6.90 6.07 12.32
C ASP A 25 -6.92 4.54 12.28
N ALA A 26 -7.83 3.90 11.53
CA ALA A 26 -7.85 2.44 11.42
C ALA A 26 -6.74 1.90 10.50
N GLY A 27 -6.18 2.75 9.63
CA GLY A 27 -5.25 2.32 8.59
C GLY A 27 -5.95 1.68 7.39
N CYS A 28 -5.25 1.59 6.26
CA CYS A 28 -5.86 1.12 5.02
C CYS A 28 -5.85 -0.41 4.94
N VAL A 29 -7.03 -1.02 4.76
CA VAL A 29 -7.22 -2.46 4.55
C VAL A 29 -7.51 -2.78 3.08
N PRO A 30 -7.27 -4.02 2.61
CA PRO A 30 -7.69 -4.45 1.28
C PRO A 30 -9.21 -4.31 1.13
N LYS A 31 -9.63 -3.51 0.15
CA LYS A 31 -11.00 -3.36 -0.31
C LYS A 31 -10.99 -2.77 -1.71
N GLU A 32 -12.06 -2.96 -2.46
CA GLU A 32 -12.24 -2.19 -3.70
C GLU A 32 -12.22 -0.70 -3.39
N ASN A 33 -11.32 0.01 -4.08
CA ASN A 33 -11.07 1.41 -3.86
C ASN A 33 -10.77 2.09 -5.20
N LYS A 34 -11.68 2.94 -5.65
CA LYS A 34 -11.54 3.74 -6.87
C LYS A 34 -10.33 4.67 -6.82
N PHE A 35 -9.87 5.03 -5.63
CA PHE A 35 -8.80 6.00 -5.41
C PHE A 35 -7.44 5.38 -5.13
N CYS A 36 -7.36 4.07 -4.89
CA CYS A 36 -6.11 3.38 -4.57
C CYS A 36 -6.07 2.03 -5.30
N LYS A 37 -5.33 2.00 -6.41
CA LYS A 37 -5.11 0.77 -7.19
C LYS A 37 -4.49 -0.34 -6.34
N ILE A 38 -3.61 0.01 -5.40
CA ILE A 38 -2.95 -0.97 -4.51
C ILE A 38 -3.96 -1.67 -3.59
N ALA A 39 -4.90 -0.93 -2.99
CA ALA A 39 -5.93 -1.51 -2.12
C ALA A 39 -6.83 -2.48 -2.91
N THR A 40 -7.24 -2.10 -4.11
CA THR A 40 -8.02 -2.94 -5.02
C THR A 40 -7.22 -4.16 -5.49
N CYS A 41 -5.94 -4.00 -5.80
CA CYS A 41 -5.06 -5.10 -6.21
C CYS A 41 -4.88 -6.13 -5.09
N ALA A 42 -4.59 -5.67 -3.87
CA ALA A 42 -4.48 -6.53 -2.71
C ALA A 42 -5.80 -7.27 -2.41
N PHE A 43 -6.94 -6.56 -2.52
CA PHE A 43 -8.26 -7.17 -2.36
C PHE A 43 -8.52 -8.27 -3.38
N LYS A 44 -8.27 -8.01 -4.67
CA LYS A 44 -8.42 -9.01 -5.75
C LYS A 44 -7.49 -10.20 -5.61
N LYS A 45 -6.28 -9.98 -5.07
CA LYS A 45 -5.29 -11.04 -4.81
C LYS A 45 -5.50 -11.74 -3.46
N GLY A 46 -6.44 -11.29 -2.64
CA GLY A 46 -6.70 -11.87 -1.31
C GLY A 46 -5.54 -11.72 -0.32
N VAL A 47 -4.65 -10.74 -0.51
CA VAL A 47 -3.51 -10.49 0.39
C VAL A 47 -3.78 -9.29 1.28
N ARG A 48 -3.29 -9.32 2.53
CA ARG A 48 -3.51 -8.24 3.48
C ARG A 48 -2.53 -7.09 3.27
N LEU A 49 -1.29 -7.43 2.93
CA LEU A 49 -0.22 -6.47 2.64
C LEU A 49 0.43 -6.79 1.30
N CYS A 50 0.96 -5.76 0.62
CA CYS A 50 1.75 -5.95 -0.58
C CYS A 50 2.96 -6.86 -0.35
N PHE A 51 3.58 -6.84 0.83
CA PHE A 51 4.73 -7.71 1.14
C PHE A 51 4.38 -9.21 1.18
N GLU A 52 3.10 -9.55 1.36
CA GLU A 52 2.60 -10.92 1.31
C GLU A 52 2.37 -11.38 -0.14
N CYS A 53 2.46 -10.48 -1.12
CA CYS A 53 2.30 -10.80 -2.54
C CYS A 53 3.61 -11.29 -3.16
N ALA A 54 3.59 -12.47 -3.80
CA ALA A 54 4.75 -13.05 -4.48
C ALA A 54 5.36 -12.13 -5.56
N ASP A 55 4.53 -11.30 -6.19
CA ASP A 55 4.93 -10.38 -7.25
C ASP A 55 5.51 -9.07 -6.71
N PHE A 56 5.37 -8.77 -5.43
CA PHE A 56 5.86 -7.50 -4.86
C PHE A 56 7.38 -7.43 -4.91
N PRO A 57 8.04 -6.34 -5.34
CA PRO A 57 7.44 -5.14 -5.92
C PRO A 57 7.02 -5.39 -7.38
N CYS A 58 5.83 -4.91 -7.73
CA CYS A 58 5.21 -5.03 -9.06
C CYS A 58 4.91 -3.65 -9.66
N GLU A 59 4.42 -3.61 -10.91
CA GLU A 59 4.05 -2.36 -11.60
C GLU A 59 3.04 -1.51 -10.82
N THR A 60 2.06 -2.14 -10.13
CA THR A 60 1.11 -1.39 -9.29
C THR A 60 1.80 -0.67 -8.13
N THR A 61 2.83 -1.26 -7.55
CA THR A 61 3.61 -0.61 -6.48
C THR A 61 4.58 0.43 -7.02
N LYS A 62 5.00 0.34 -8.28
CA LYS A 62 5.83 1.32 -8.98
C LYS A 62 5.08 2.61 -9.29
N GLU A 63 3.80 2.50 -9.66
CA GLU A 63 2.88 3.65 -9.79
C GLU A 63 2.37 4.18 -8.43
N GLY A 64 2.73 3.52 -7.34
CA GLY A 64 2.27 3.84 -5.99
C GLY A 64 2.93 5.07 -5.40
N PRO A 65 2.47 5.52 -4.21
CA PRO A 65 3.07 6.65 -3.49
C PRO A 65 4.44 6.33 -2.88
N ILE A 66 5.00 5.15 -3.13
CA ILE A 66 6.23 4.65 -2.53
C ILE A 66 7.29 4.59 -3.64
N ALA A 67 8.48 5.10 -3.37
CA ALA A 67 9.58 5.00 -4.32
C ALA A 67 9.88 3.51 -4.62
N PHE A 68 9.93 3.14 -5.90
CA PHE A 68 10.12 1.75 -6.31
C PHE A 68 11.42 1.13 -5.74
N GLY A 69 12.51 1.90 -5.70
CA GLY A 69 13.77 1.45 -5.09
C GLY A 69 13.65 1.11 -3.59
N TYR A 70 12.80 1.82 -2.85
CA TYR A 70 12.50 1.49 -1.45
C TYR A 70 11.75 0.16 -1.34
N CYS A 71 10.84 -0.12 -2.27
CA CYS A 71 10.15 -1.40 -2.33
C CYS A 71 11.10 -2.58 -2.67
N GLN A 72 12.10 -2.36 -3.53
CA GLN A 72 13.14 -3.36 -3.83
C GLN A 72 13.99 -3.66 -2.60
N TYR A 73 14.47 -2.61 -1.92
CA TYR A 73 15.24 -2.72 -0.68
C TYR A 73 14.50 -3.55 0.38
N ILE A 74 13.20 -3.30 0.61
CA ILE A 74 12.40 -4.06 1.58
C ILE A 74 12.28 -5.55 1.20
N ARG A 75 12.22 -5.87 -0.09
CA ARG A 75 12.21 -7.28 -0.54
C ARG A 75 13.57 -7.96 -0.37
N GLY A 76 14.64 -7.21 -0.17
CA GLY A 76 16.01 -7.73 -0.23
C GLY A 76 16.48 -7.98 -1.67
N LYS A 77 16.08 -7.11 -2.60
CA LYS A 77 16.55 -7.10 -4.00
C LYS A 77 17.31 -5.82 -4.32
#